data_AF-A0A349YLG3-F1
#
_entry.id   AF-A0A349YLG3-F1
#
_cell.length_a   1.000
_cell.length_b   1.000
_cell.length_c   1.000
_cell.angle_alpha   90.00
_cell.angle_beta   90.00
_cell.angle_gamma   90.00
#
_symmetry.space_group_name_H-M   'P 1'
#
loop_
_entity.id
_entity.type
_entity.pdbx_description
1 polymer ?
#
loop_
_entity_poly.entity_id
_entity_poly.type
_entity_poly.pdbx_seq_one_letter_code
_entity_poly.pdbx_strand_id
1 'polypeptide(L)'
;MILGEKIRTLRLAAKLTQDELAGKLEISSQAISKWENGSCAPDIYMLPKLSVIFGVTIDELFDITIENKLHRIENMLVIEDSISDESFSNTEKFLKEQLESNPDKGKVYALLGRLYHHRMRHDSYWVSFYAKKSLKDNPFQKDVAWFLQMSEGAAIPDWNIRQHSKTIRFYKDMTRKFPDVPEHYLELMENLLADQRTTEAHDVLNKYKCIPGHQEKNILIYESKIALCEKKFEEADQWINELLTNYPDDEIALFKAAGYFAELCDYEKALKYYKKSYEKGTSPRYTDSLLAQAIIYEIQENYPEAISCYK
;
A
#
# COMPACT_ATOMS: atom_id res chain seq x y z
N MET A 1 -9.59 5.00 -30.41
CA MET A 1 -10.76 4.43 -31.11
C MET A 1 -12.01 4.92 -30.40
N ILE A 2 -12.98 5.47 -31.12
CA ILE A 2 -14.25 5.92 -30.53
C ILE A 2 -15.17 4.71 -30.43
N LEU A 3 -15.97 4.58 -29.36
CA LEU A 3 -16.90 3.46 -29.09
C LEU A 3 -17.65 2.95 -30.34
N GLY A 4 -18.06 3.84 -31.24
CA GLY A 4 -18.67 3.51 -32.52
C GLY A 4 -17.86 2.59 -33.43
N GLU A 5 -16.56 2.84 -33.58
CA GLU A 5 -15.66 2.02 -34.40
C GLU A 5 -15.51 0.62 -33.79
N LYS A 6 -15.50 0.52 -32.45
CA LYS A 6 -15.45 -0.76 -31.73
C LYS A 6 -16.73 -1.56 -31.94
N ILE A 7 -17.90 -0.92 -31.83
CA ILE A 7 -19.20 -1.53 -32.13
C ILE A 7 -19.22 -2.05 -33.57
N ARG A 8 -18.75 -1.27 -34.55
CA ARG A 8 -18.64 -1.71 -35.94
C ARG A 8 -17.78 -2.95 -36.09
N THR A 9 -16.62 -2.96 -35.44
CA THR A 9 -15.67 -4.07 -35.48
C THR A 9 -16.28 -5.35 -34.89
N LEU A 10 -16.90 -5.25 -33.71
CA LEU A 10 -17.57 -6.38 -33.04
C LEU A 10 -18.78 -6.87 -33.83
N ARG A 11 -19.59 -5.97 -34.41
CA ARG A 11 -20.72 -6.32 -35.26
C ARG A 11 -20.26 -7.14 -36.48
N LEU A 12 -19.20 -6.70 -37.15
CA LEU A 12 -18.64 -7.41 -38.30
C LEU A 12 -18.05 -8.78 -37.90
N ALA A 13 -17.37 -8.86 -36.74
CA ALA A 13 -16.88 -10.13 -36.20
C ALA A 13 -18.01 -11.11 -35.87
N ALA A 14 -19.15 -10.59 -35.38
CA ALA A 14 -20.38 -11.35 -35.15
C ALA A 14 -21.17 -11.65 -36.44
N LYS A 15 -20.67 -11.22 -37.62
CA LYS A 15 -21.30 -11.38 -38.94
C LYS A 15 -22.71 -10.79 -39.05
N LEU A 16 -22.99 -9.72 -38.32
CA LEU A 16 -24.29 -9.05 -38.32
C LEU A 16 -24.28 -7.84 -39.27
N THR A 17 -25.40 -7.61 -39.97
CA THR A 17 -25.71 -6.35 -40.64
C THR A 17 -26.17 -5.28 -39.63
N GLN A 18 -26.21 -4.02 -40.04
CA GLN A 18 -26.73 -2.95 -39.18
C GLN A 18 -28.22 -3.16 -38.85
N ASP A 19 -29.00 -3.68 -39.80
CA ASP A 19 -30.43 -3.99 -39.60
C ASP A 19 -30.63 -5.15 -38.62
N GLU A 20 -29.81 -6.21 -38.70
CA GLU A 20 -29.90 -7.33 -37.77
C GLU A 20 -29.50 -6.94 -36.34
N LEU A 21 -28.46 -6.10 -36.18
CA LEU A 21 -28.09 -5.56 -34.87
C LEU A 21 -29.19 -4.65 -34.32
N ALA A 22 -29.76 -3.79 -35.16
CA ALA A 22 -30.84 -2.89 -34.80
C ALA A 22 -32.09 -3.66 -34.36
N GLY A 23 -32.45 -4.73 -35.09
CA GLY A 23 -33.56 -5.62 -34.74
C GLY A 23 -33.36 -6.32 -33.40
N LYS A 24 -32.14 -6.78 -33.09
CA LYS A 24 -31.80 -7.37 -31.78
C LYS A 24 -31.85 -6.37 -30.62
N LEU A 25 -31.66 -5.09 -30.90
CA LEU A 25 -31.67 -4.01 -29.91
C LEU A 25 -33.01 -3.24 -29.86
N GLU A 26 -33.97 -3.59 -30.73
CA GLU A 26 -35.27 -2.94 -30.87
C GLU A 26 -35.17 -1.43 -31.16
N ILE A 27 -34.20 -1.06 -32.01
CA ILE A 27 -33.96 0.32 -32.45
C ILE A 27 -33.90 0.42 -33.97
N SER A 28 -33.78 1.63 -34.50
CA SER A 28 -33.61 1.82 -35.94
C SER A 28 -32.17 1.53 -36.38
N SER A 29 -31.99 0.97 -37.57
CA SER A 29 -30.65 0.80 -38.16
C SER A 29 -29.93 2.11 -38.42
N GLN A 30 -30.69 3.21 -38.58
CA GLN A 30 -30.13 4.56 -38.60
C GLN A 30 -29.41 4.92 -37.29
N ALA A 31 -29.88 4.44 -36.13
CA ALA A 31 -29.19 4.65 -34.87
C ALA A 31 -27.85 3.90 -34.83
N ILE A 32 -27.82 2.64 -35.28
CA ILE A 32 -26.56 1.87 -35.41
C ILE A 32 -25.57 2.58 -36.34
N SER A 33 -26.01 3.05 -37.49
CA SER A 33 -25.16 3.80 -38.43
C SER A 33 -24.60 5.08 -37.82
N LYS A 34 -25.42 5.82 -37.07
CA LYS A 34 -24.97 7.03 -36.35
C LYS A 34 -23.94 6.69 -35.26
N TRP A 35 -24.09 5.57 -34.57
CA TRP A 35 -23.09 5.10 -33.60
C TRP A 35 -21.78 4.76 -34.28
N GLU A 36 -21.81 3.93 -35.32
CA GLU A 36 -20.60 3.47 -36.02
C GLU A 36 -19.83 4.60 -36.70
N ASN A 37 -20.50 5.68 -37.06
CA ASN A 37 -19.89 6.88 -37.64
C ASN A 37 -19.55 7.97 -36.59
N GLY A 38 -19.73 7.70 -35.30
CA GLY A 38 -19.41 8.63 -34.21
C GLY A 38 -20.33 9.85 -34.11
N SER A 39 -21.49 9.84 -34.77
CA SER A 39 -22.45 10.95 -34.75
C SER A 39 -23.25 11.02 -33.43
N CYS A 40 -23.46 9.87 -32.78
CA CYS A 40 -23.96 9.80 -31.41
C CYS A 40 -23.45 8.50 -30.75
N ALA A 41 -23.60 8.37 -29.44
CA ALA A 41 -23.26 7.14 -28.71
C ALA A 41 -24.54 6.33 -28.40
N PRO A 42 -24.43 5.00 -28.20
CA PRO A 42 -25.50 4.23 -27.60
C PRO A 42 -25.82 4.75 -26.20
N ASP A 43 -27.08 4.60 -25.79
CA ASP A 43 -27.48 4.86 -24.42
C ASP A 43 -26.73 3.92 -23.46
N ILE A 44 -26.39 4.39 -22.26
CA ILE A 44 -25.67 3.61 -21.25
C ILE A 44 -26.36 2.27 -20.94
N TYR A 45 -27.70 2.23 -20.95
CA TYR A 45 -28.49 1.03 -20.72
C TYR A 45 -28.44 0.02 -21.88
N MET A 46 -27.89 0.41 -23.04
CA MET A 46 -27.68 -0.49 -24.18
C MET A 46 -26.36 -1.25 -24.11
N LEU A 47 -25.39 -0.79 -23.31
CA LEU A 47 -24.07 -1.43 -23.20
C LEU A 47 -24.16 -2.89 -22.70
N PRO A 48 -24.97 -3.26 -21.69
CA PRO A 48 -25.11 -4.67 -21.30
C PRO A 48 -25.73 -5.54 -22.40
N LYS A 49 -26.68 -5.00 -23.18
CA LYS A 49 -27.26 -5.74 -24.32
C LYS A 49 -26.23 -5.96 -25.42
N LEU A 50 -25.44 -4.94 -25.74
CA LEU A 50 -24.34 -5.03 -26.70
C LEU A 50 -23.29 -6.05 -26.26
N SER A 51 -22.93 -6.05 -24.97
CA SER A 51 -21.94 -6.99 -24.41
C SER A 51 -22.41 -8.45 -24.57
N VAL A 52 -23.70 -8.72 -24.30
CA VAL A 52 -24.32 -10.04 -24.52
C VAL A 52 -24.36 -10.41 -26.00
N ILE A 53 -24.79 -9.50 -26.89
CA ILE A 53 -24.89 -9.78 -28.34
C ILE A 53 -23.53 -10.10 -28.94
N PHE A 54 -22.48 -9.39 -28.52
CA PHE A 54 -21.13 -9.57 -29.05
C PHE A 54 -20.31 -10.63 -28.28
N GLY A 55 -20.78 -11.10 -27.14
CA GLY A 55 -20.07 -12.08 -26.32
C GLY A 55 -18.80 -11.53 -25.69
N VAL A 56 -18.79 -10.23 -25.35
CA VAL A 56 -17.65 -9.53 -24.73
C VAL A 56 -18.08 -8.90 -23.41
N THR A 57 -17.12 -8.54 -22.57
CA THR A 57 -17.36 -7.72 -21.38
C THR A 57 -17.68 -6.27 -21.77
N ILE A 58 -18.33 -5.51 -20.87
CA ILE A 58 -18.57 -4.08 -21.11
C ILE A 58 -17.24 -3.34 -21.29
N ASP A 59 -16.20 -3.71 -20.54
CA ASP A 59 -14.87 -3.14 -20.69
C ASP A 59 -14.32 -3.30 -22.09
N GLU A 60 -14.56 -4.45 -22.74
CA GLU A 60 -14.14 -4.72 -24.11
C GLU A 60 -14.93 -3.95 -25.18
N LEU A 61 -16.08 -3.36 -24.83
CA LEU A 61 -16.77 -2.40 -25.71
C LEU A 61 -15.99 -1.07 -25.81
N PHE A 62 -15.11 -0.80 -24.84
CA PHE A 62 -14.25 0.36 -24.82
C PHE A 62 -12.81 -0.07 -25.05
N ASP A 63 -12.03 0.70 -25.82
CA ASP A 63 -10.59 0.48 -25.87
C ASP A 63 -9.96 1.08 -24.61
N ILE A 64 -10.04 0.33 -23.50
CA ILE A 64 -9.31 0.68 -22.29
C ILE A 64 -7.82 0.53 -22.60
N THR A 65 -7.10 1.66 -22.58
CA THR A 65 -5.65 1.67 -22.75
C THR A 65 -4.99 0.81 -21.66
N ILE A 66 -3.82 0.24 -21.97
CA ILE A 66 -3.01 -0.47 -20.97
C ILE A 66 -2.82 0.41 -19.72
N GLU A 67 -2.55 1.70 -19.93
CA GLU A 67 -2.38 2.66 -18.84
C GLU A 67 -3.63 2.78 -17.95
N ASN A 68 -4.83 2.87 -18.54
CA ASN A 68 -6.07 2.89 -17.77
C ASN A 68 -6.32 1.56 -17.03
N LYS A 69 -5.94 0.42 -17.61
CA LYS A 69 -6.00 -0.88 -16.90
C LYS A 69 -5.04 -0.91 -15.71
N LEU A 70 -3.81 -0.43 -15.87
CA LEU A 70 -2.83 -0.35 -14.77
C LEU A 70 -3.33 0.58 -13.66
N HIS A 71 -3.90 1.73 -14.01
CA HIS A 71 -4.47 2.66 -13.04
C HIS A 71 -5.69 2.07 -12.32
N ARG A 72 -6.55 1.33 -13.02
CA ARG A 72 -7.65 0.59 -12.38
C ARG A 72 -7.15 -0.45 -11.39
N ILE A 73 -6.09 -1.19 -11.73
CA ILE A 73 -5.46 -2.15 -10.80
C ILE A 73 -4.89 -1.42 -9.59
N GLU A 74 -4.22 -0.30 -9.79
CA GLU A 74 -3.71 0.53 -8.70
C GLU A 74 -4.83 0.94 -7.73
N ASN A 75 -5.93 1.48 -8.26
CA ASN A 75 -7.07 1.89 -7.44
C ASN A 75 -7.73 0.70 -6.74
N MET A 76 -7.90 -0.43 -7.43
CA MET A 76 -8.43 -1.65 -6.83
C MET A 76 -7.58 -2.11 -5.63
N LEU A 77 -6.25 -2.09 -5.77
CA LEU A 77 -5.33 -2.49 -4.70
C LEU A 77 -5.32 -1.55 -3.48
N VAL A 78 -5.78 -0.32 -3.66
CA VAL A 78 -5.91 0.69 -2.58
C VAL A 78 -7.27 0.60 -1.90
N ILE A 79 -8.34 0.37 -2.66
CA ILE A 79 -9.72 0.47 -2.17
C ILE A 79 -10.22 -0.86 -1.59
N GLU A 80 -9.87 -1.98 -2.21
CA GLU A 80 -10.43 -3.28 -1.82
C GLU A 80 -9.67 -3.87 -0.63
N ASP A 81 -10.39 -4.26 0.42
CA ASP A 81 -9.79 -4.96 1.58
C ASP A 81 -9.45 -6.43 1.25
N SER A 82 -10.16 -7.04 0.30
CA SER A 82 -9.99 -8.45 -0.10
C SER A 82 -10.15 -8.61 -1.61
N ILE A 83 -9.30 -9.44 -2.23
CA ILE A 83 -9.34 -9.76 -3.66
C ILE A 83 -9.62 -11.25 -3.82
N SER A 84 -10.56 -11.60 -4.70
CA SER A 84 -10.87 -13.00 -5.00
C SER A 84 -9.72 -13.70 -5.71
N ASP A 85 -9.66 -15.03 -5.60
CA ASP A 85 -8.62 -15.83 -6.27
C ASP A 85 -8.61 -15.67 -7.79
N GLU A 86 -9.80 -15.58 -8.38
CA GLU A 86 -9.96 -15.31 -9.80
C GLU A 86 -9.41 -13.93 -10.18
N SER A 87 -9.78 -12.88 -9.43
CA SER A 87 -9.32 -11.51 -9.70
C SER A 87 -7.81 -11.39 -9.54
N PHE A 88 -7.24 -12.00 -8.49
CA PHE A 88 -5.80 -12.07 -8.28
C PHE A 88 -5.10 -12.74 -9.46
N SER A 89 -5.56 -13.94 -9.86
CA SER A 89 -4.93 -14.73 -10.93
C SER A 89 -4.97 -13.99 -12.28
N ASN A 90 -6.12 -13.37 -12.59
CA ASN A 90 -6.30 -12.59 -13.82
C ASN A 90 -5.41 -11.34 -13.82
N THR A 91 -5.33 -10.63 -12.70
CA THR A 91 -4.48 -9.43 -12.54
C THR A 91 -3.00 -9.79 -12.64
N GLU A 92 -2.57 -10.84 -11.94
CA GLU A 92 -1.20 -11.34 -11.96
C GLU A 92 -0.76 -11.72 -13.37
N LYS A 93 -1.60 -12.48 -14.08
CA LYS A 93 -1.36 -12.87 -15.47
C LYS A 93 -1.18 -11.64 -16.36
N PHE A 94 -2.12 -10.70 -16.30
CA PHE A 94 -2.05 -9.46 -17.07
C PHE A 94 -0.76 -8.68 -16.78
N LEU A 95 -0.42 -8.46 -15.50
CA LEU A 95 0.79 -7.71 -15.13
C LEU A 95 2.07 -8.43 -15.60
N LYS A 96 2.12 -9.76 -15.52
CA LYS A 96 3.27 -10.53 -16.03
C LYS A 96 3.43 -10.39 -17.55
N GLU A 97 2.34 -10.43 -18.31
CA GLU A 97 2.36 -10.18 -19.77
C GLU A 97 2.87 -8.76 -20.09
N GLN A 98 2.59 -7.77 -19.23
CA GLN A 98 3.09 -6.40 -19.40
C GLN A 98 4.61 -6.27 -19.19
N LEU A 99 5.28 -7.20 -18.49
CA LEU A 99 6.74 -7.13 -18.31
C LEU A 99 7.53 -7.32 -19.62
N GLU A 100 6.92 -7.98 -20.61
CA GLU A 100 7.53 -8.23 -21.92
C GLU A 100 7.37 -7.03 -22.86
N SER A 101 6.25 -6.33 -22.76
CA SER A 101 5.79 -5.37 -23.79
C SER A 101 5.73 -3.91 -23.31
N ASN A 102 5.65 -3.65 -22.01
CA ASN A 102 5.49 -2.30 -21.46
C ASN A 102 6.86 -1.60 -21.28
N PRO A 103 7.01 -0.35 -21.76
CA PRO A 103 8.25 0.42 -21.57
C PRO A 103 8.54 0.74 -20.09
N ASP A 104 7.53 0.93 -19.25
CA ASP A 104 7.67 1.20 -17.82
C ASP A 104 7.55 -0.08 -16.99
N LYS A 105 8.62 -0.87 -16.99
CA LYS A 105 8.70 -2.09 -16.17
C LYS A 105 8.69 -1.80 -14.68
N GLY A 106 9.17 -0.62 -14.26
CA GLY A 106 9.23 -0.23 -12.84
C GLY A 106 7.83 -0.17 -12.23
N LYS A 107 6.89 0.49 -12.92
CA LYS A 107 5.48 0.53 -12.52
C LYS A 107 4.84 -0.85 -12.46
N VAL A 108 5.12 -1.72 -13.43
CA VAL A 108 4.59 -3.09 -13.44
C VAL A 108 5.13 -3.92 -12.26
N TYR A 109 6.42 -3.81 -11.95
CA TYR A 109 7.00 -4.46 -10.75
C TYR A 109 6.38 -3.93 -9.45
N ALA A 110 6.14 -2.62 -9.36
CA ALA A 110 5.49 -2.04 -8.19
C ALA A 110 4.07 -2.59 -8.00
N LEU A 111 3.27 -2.69 -9.07
CA LEU A 111 1.92 -3.25 -9.01
C LEU A 111 1.92 -4.74 -8.66
N LEU A 112 2.84 -5.53 -9.21
CA LEU A 112 3.02 -6.94 -8.82
C LEU A 112 3.37 -7.05 -7.34
N GLY A 113 4.30 -6.23 -6.85
CA GLY A 113 4.66 -6.17 -5.43
C GLY A 113 3.45 -5.86 -4.55
N ARG A 114 2.66 -4.84 -4.91
CA ARG A 114 1.43 -4.47 -4.20
C ARG A 114 0.37 -5.58 -4.25
N LEU A 115 0.20 -6.27 -5.39
CA LEU A 115 -0.74 -7.37 -5.54
C LEU A 115 -0.40 -8.56 -4.63
N TYR A 116 0.87 -8.98 -4.60
CA TYR A 116 1.30 -10.05 -3.70
C TYR A 116 1.28 -9.63 -2.23
N HIS A 117 1.59 -8.36 -1.93
CA HIS A 117 1.45 -7.84 -0.58
C HIS A 117 -0.02 -7.88 -0.11
N HIS A 118 -0.96 -7.55 -0.98
CA HIS A 118 -2.40 -7.67 -0.71
C HIS A 118 -2.79 -9.12 -0.40
N ARG A 119 -2.38 -10.07 -1.25
CA ARG A 119 -2.56 -11.51 -1.00
C ARG A 119 -1.97 -11.95 0.33
N MET A 120 -0.73 -11.54 0.62
CA MET A 120 -0.05 -11.87 1.87
C MET A 120 -0.86 -11.42 3.09
N ARG A 121 -1.44 -10.21 3.06
CA ARG A 121 -2.30 -9.71 4.15
C ARG A 121 -3.58 -10.54 4.30
N HIS A 122 -4.24 -10.87 3.19
CA HIS A 122 -5.44 -11.71 3.19
C HIS A 122 -5.16 -13.11 3.77
N ASP A 123 -4.09 -13.75 3.32
CA ASP A 123 -3.74 -15.09 3.79
C ASP A 123 -3.30 -15.06 5.26
N SER A 124 -2.54 -14.03 5.68
CA SER A 124 -2.19 -13.80 7.09
C SER A 124 -3.41 -13.67 8.00
N TYR A 125 -4.48 -13.00 7.56
CA TYR A 125 -5.73 -12.93 8.32
C TYR A 125 -6.30 -14.33 8.60
N TRP A 126 -6.37 -15.19 7.58
CA TRP A 126 -6.89 -16.54 7.74
C TRP A 126 -5.97 -17.43 8.58
N VAL A 127 -4.64 -17.27 8.43
CA VAL A 127 -3.68 -17.93 9.32
C VAL A 127 -3.95 -17.56 10.77
N SER A 128 -4.05 -16.26 11.09
CA SER A 128 -4.37 -15.80 12.45
C SER A 128 -5.72 -16.37 12.94
N PHE A 129 -6.78 -16.28 12.12
CA PHE A 129 -8.12 -16.73 12.47
C PHE A 129 -8.17 -18.22 12.83
N TYR A 130 -7.62 -19.08 11.97
CA TYR A 130 -7.62 -20.52 12.20
C TYR A 130 -6.62 -20.94 13.26
N ALA A 131 -5.46 -20.29 13.35
CA ALA A 131 -4.48 -20.56 14.41
C ALA A 131 -5.08 -20.26 15.80
N LYS A 132 -5.77 -19.13 15.97
CA LYS A 132 -6.47 -18.80 17.22
C LYS A 132 -7.56 -19.83 17.57
N LYS A 133 -8.33 -20.30 16.59
CA LYS A 133 -9.33 -21.36 16.82
C LYS A 133 -8.67 -22.68 17.22
N SER A 134 -7.62 -23.06 16.52
CA SER A 134 -6.85 -24.28 16.77
C SER A 134 -6.24 -24.30 18.18
N LEU A 135 -5.61 -23.19 18.61
CA LEU A 135 -4.99 -23.08 19.94
C LEU A 135 -6.01 -23.05 21.08
N LYS A 136 -7.24 -22.55 20.84
CA LYS A 136 -8.33 -22.62 21.82
C LYS A 136 -8.84 -24.03 22.03
N ASP A 137 -8.87 -24.86 20.98
CA ASP A 137 -9.30 -26.25 21.04
C ASP A 137 -8.19 -27.18 21.55
N ASN A 138 -6.97 -27.00 21.05
CA ASN A 138 -5.79 -27.75 21.46
C ASN A 138 -4.58 -26.81 21.66
N PRO A 139 -4.29 -26.43 22.92
CA PRO A 139 -3.29 -25.39 23.25
C PRO A 139 -1.83 -25.85 23.12
N PHE A 140 -1.57 -27.13 22.84
CA PHE A 140 -0.21 -27.68 22.79
C PHE A 140 0.41 -27.69 21.38
N GLN A 141 -0.25 -27.07 20.40
CA GLN A 141 0.23 -26.98 19.01
C GLN A 141 1.24 -25.84 18.84
N LYS A 142 2.51 -26.16 19.12
CA LYS A 142 3.61 -25.19 19.05
C LYS A 142 3.73 -24.53 17.68
N ASP A 143 3.75 -25.31 16.60
CA ASP A 143 3.84 -24.84 15.21
C ASP A 143 2.73 -23.84 14.84
N VAL A 144 1.50 -24.10 15.27
CA VAL A 144 0.38 -23.18 15.05
C VAL A 144 0.58 -21.85 15.79
N ALA A 145 1.15 -21.87 17.00
CA ALA A 145 1.52 -20.64 17.71
C ALA A 145 2.60 -19.84 16.97
N TRP A 146 3.54 -20.51 16.28
CA TRP A 146 4.52 -19.84 15.41
C TRP A 146 3.84 -19.16 14.22
N PHE A 147 2.94 -19.87 13.54
CA PHE A 147 2.23 -19.30 12.39
C PHE A 147 1.38 -18.09 12.78
N LEU A 148 0.72 -18.15 13.94
CA LEU A 148 -0.01 -17.01 14.49
C LEU A 148 0.91 -15.81 14.65
N GLN A 149 2.05 -15.98 15.33
CA GLN A 149 3.02 -14.90 15.54
C GLN A 149 3.51 -14.29 14.23
N MET A 150 3.87 -15.13 13.25
CA MET A 150 4.32 -14.66 11.93
C MET A 150 3.24 -13.89 11.18
N SER A 151 1.99 -14.37 11.23
CA SER A 151 0.86 -13.76 10.50
C SER A 151 0.43 -12.41 11.07
N GLU A 152 0.62 -12.19 12.37
CA GLU A 152 0.26 -10.94 13.04
C GLU A 152 1.45 -9.97 13.16
N GLY A 153 2.60 -10.29 12.58
CA GLY A 153 3.82 -9.49 12.75
C GLY A 153 4.29 -9.43 14.21
N ALA A 154 3.91 -10.41 15.03
CA ALA A 154 4.25 -10.46 16.44
C ALA A 154 5.72 -10.83 16.66
N ALA A 155 6.18 -10.70 17.91
CA ALA A 155 7.56 -10.99 18.29
C ALA A 155 7.94 -12.45 17.99
N ILE A 156 8.77 -12.65 16.97
CA ILE A 156 9.41 -13.93 16.66
C ILE A 156 10.71 -13.99 17.47
N PRO A 157 10.83 -14.88 18.48
CA PRO A 157 12.02 -14.93 19.34
C PRO A 157 13.26 -15.47 18.63
N ASP A 158 13.09 -16.22 17.53
CA ASP A 158 14.22 -16.75 16.78
C ASP A 158 14.93 -15.65 15.98
N TRP A 159 16.17 -15.39 16.36
CA TRP A 159 17.01 -14.38 15.73
C TRP A 159 17.23 -14.65 14.23
N ASN A 160 17.39 -15.91 13.82
CA ASN A 160 17.68 -16.23 12.42
C ASN A 160 16.48 -15.93 11.49
N ILE A 161 15.26 -15.90 12.04
CA ILE A 161 14.02 -15.61 11.30
C ILE A 161 13.78 -14.10 11.26
N ARG A 162 13.91 -13.41 12.40
CA ARG A 162 13.56 -11.99 12.50
C ARG A 162 14.57 -11.04 11.87
N GLN A 163 15.75 -11.51 11.51
CA GLN A 163 16.79 -10.65 10.93
C GLN A 163 16.42 -10.14 9.53
N HIS A 164 16.96 -8.98 9.16
CA HIS A 164 16.65 -8.30 7.91
C HIS A 164 17.81 -8.33 6.90
N SER A 165 18.74 -9.29 7.00
CA SER A 165 20.00 -9.33 6.25
C SER A 165 19.86 -9.21 4.74
N LYS A 166 18.82 -9.83 4.15
CA LYS A 166 18.55 -9.74 2.70
C LYS A 166 18.16 -8.32 2.29
N THR A 167 17.26 -7.70 3.05
CA THR A 167 16.79 -6.32 2.84
C THR A 167 17.92 -5.31 3.10
N ILE A 168 18.67 -5.48 4.18
CA ILE A 168 19.86 -4.69 4.49
C ILE A 168 20.89 -4.77 3.35
N ARG A 169 21.18 -5.97 2.84
CA ARG A 169 22.10 -6.14 1.71
C ARG A 169 21.59 -5.43 0.46
N PHE A 170 20.30 -5.56 0.16
CA PHE A 170 19.68 -4.86 -0.97
C PHE A 170 19.84 -3.34 -0.85
N TYR A 171 19.49 -2.74 0.29
CA TYR A 171 19.62 -1.29 0.47
C TYR A 171 21.07 -0.80 0.57
N LYS A 172 22.00 -1.63 1.05
CA LYS A 172 23.44 -1.35 0.91
C LYS A 172 23.87 -1.25 -0.55
N ASP A 173 23.31 -2.09 -1.42
CA ASP A 173 23.59 -1.99 -2.85
C ASP A 173 22.86 -0.82 -3.50
N MET A 174 21.65 -0.47 -3.05
CA MET A 174 20.91 0.70 -3.54
C MET A 174 21.63 2.01 -3.19
N THR A 175 22.08 2.19 -1.94
CA THR A 175 22.85 3.38 -1.51
C THR A 175 24.19 3.50 -2.25
N ARG A 176 24.76 2.40 -2.75
CA ARG A 176 25.96 2.45 -3.62
C ARG A 176 25.64 2.83 -5.06
N LYS A 177 24.54 2.30 -5.61
CA LYS A 177 24.13 2.53 -7.00
C LYS A 177 23.48 3.90 -7.20
N PHE A 178 22.77 4.38 -6.18
CA PHE A 178 22.00 5.61 -6.17
C PHE A 178 22.34 6.40 -4.90
N PRO A 179 23.57 6.97 -4.81
CA PRO A 179 24.05 7.63 -3.60
C PRO A 179 23.29 8.93 -3.27
N ASP A 180 22.65 9.54 -4.27
CA ASP A 180 21.94 10.81 -4.13
C ASP A 180 20.46 10.64 -3.77
N VAL A 181 20.00 9.42 -3.44
CA VAL A 181 18.61 9.13 -3.06
C VAL A 181 18.51 8.94 -1.54
N PRO A 182 18.09 9.97 -0.77
CA PRO A 182 18.10 9.92 0.69
C PRO A 182 17.25 8.79 1.27
N GLU A 183 16.13 8.44 0.61
CA GLU A 183 15.17 7.43 1.07
C GLU A 183 15.84 6.06 1.25
N HIS A 184 16.77 5.68 0.38
CA HIS A 184 17.47 4.39 0.50
C HIS A 184 18.30 4.27 1.79
N TYR A 185 18.80 5.39 2.31
CA TYR A 185 19.55 5.43 3.56
C TYR A 185 18.62 5.30 4.75
N LEU A 186 17.45 5.95 4.70
CA LEU A 186 16.42 5.82 5.73
C LEU A 186 15.94 4.37 5.85
N GLU A 187 15.59 3.74 4.73
CA GLU A 187 15.17 2.34 4.68
C GLU A 187 16.27 1.39 5.20
N LEU A 188 17.53 1.66 4.86
CA LEU A 188 18.67 0.91 5.38
C LEU A 188 18.78 1.05 6.91
N MET A 189 18.63 2.26 7.45
CA MET A 189 18.70 2.51 8.88
C MET A 189 17.57 1.82 9.65
N GLU A 190 16.32 1.87 9.18
CA GLU A 190 15.20 1.18 9.85
C GLU A 190 15.49 -0.32 10.02
N ASN A 191 15.98 -0.97 8.95
CA ASN A 191 16.31 -2.41 9.01
C ASN A 191 17.53 -2.71 9.88
N LEU A 192 18.55 -1.83 9.90
CA LEU A 192 19.71 -1.99 10.78
C LEU A 192 19.32 -1.85 12.25
N LEU A 193 18.46 -0.88 12.57
CA LEU A 193 17.97 -0.64 13.92
C LEU A 193 17.06 -1.77 14.42
N ALA A 194 16.19 -2.30 13.54
CA ALA A 194 15.40 -3.50 13.85
C ALA A 194 16.28 -4.70 14.24
N ASP A 195 17.46 -4.82 13.61
CA ASP A 195 18.46 -5.85 13.91
C ASP A 195 19.44 -5.46 15.04
N GLN A 196 19.25 -4.31 15.71
CA GLN A 196 20.13 -3.78 16.78
C GLN A 196 21.58 -3.51 16.33
N ARG A 197 21.80 -3.22 15.04
CA ARG A 197 23.12 -2.97 14.44
C ARG A 197 23.48 -1.48 14.49
N THR A 198 23.55 -0.91 15.70
CA THR A 198 23.64 0.54 15.91
C THR A 198 24.92 1.17 15.36
N THR A 199 26.06 0.47 15.42
CA THR A 199 27.32 0.95 14.83
C THR A 199 27.19 1.20 13.32
N GLU A 200 26.53 0.29 12.60
CA GLU A 200 26.32 0.46 11.16
C GLU A 200 25.25 1.53 10.89
N ALA A 201 24.25 1.66 11.75
CA ALA A 201 23.26 2.74 11.64
C ALA A 201 23.92 4.11 11.78
N HIS A 202 24.84 4.29 12.73
CA HIS A 202 25.68 5.50 12.87
C HIS A 202 26.46 5.80 11.59
N ASP A 203 27.13 4.80 11.01
CA ASP A 203 27.88 4.97 9.75
C ASP A 203 26.97 5.41 8.59
N VAL A 204 25.77 4.85 8.51
CA VAL A 204 24.78 5.21 7.47
C VAL A 204 24.23 6.61 7.70
N LEU A 205 23.93 6.98 8.95
CA LEU A 205 23.46 8.31 9.30
C LEU A 205 24.50 9.39 9.00
N ASN A 206 25.78 9.12 9.29
CA ASN A 206 26.88 10.03 8.95
C ASN A 206 27.01 10.24 7.43
N LYS A 207 26.74 9.21 6.63
CA LYS A 207 26.68 9.36 5.17
C LYS A 207 25.45 10.15 4.74
N TYR A 208 24.30 9.90 5.35
CA TYR A 208 23.04 10.60 5.06
C TYR A 208 23.17 12.12 5.25
N LYS A 209 23.87 12.57 6.30
CA LYS A 209 24.18 13.99 6.56
C LYS A 209 24.90 14.68 5.39
N CYS A 210 25.61 13.93 4.55
CA CYS A 210 26.37 14.48 3.42
C CYS A 210 25.58 14.46 2.10
N ILE A 211 24.37 13.90 2.06
CA ILE A 211 23.60 13.73 0.80
C ILE A 211 22.89 15.03 0.44
N PRO A 212 22.93 15.49 -0.81
CA PRO A 212 22.12 16.62 -1.27
C PRO A 212 20.62 16.34 -1.07
N GLY A 213 19.89 17.28 -0.45
CA GLY A 213 18.45 17.14 -0.22
C GLY A 213 18.06 16.30 1.01
N HIS A 214 19.02 15.90 1.85
CA HIS A 214 18.70 15.32 3.15
C HIS A 214 17.85 16.30 3.99
N GLN A 215 16.94 15.73 4.79
CA GLN A 215 16.14 16.50 5.73
C GLN A 215 16.76 16.45 7.12
N GLU A 216 17.04 17.62 7.69
CA GLU A 216 17.64 17.76 9.03
C GLU A 216 16.78 17.12 10.13
N LYS A 217 15.45 17.20 10.02
CA LYS A 217 14.54 16.52 10.96
C LYS A 217 14.75 15.01 11.03
N ASN A 218 15.11 14.36 9.91
CA ASN A 218 15.39 12.93 9.90
C ASN A 218 16.68 12.63 10.67
N ILE A 219 17.66 13.53 10.69
CA ILE A 219 18.87 13.33 11.51
C ILE A 219 18.46 13.22 12.97
N LEU A 220 17.70 14.18 13.50
CA LEU A 220 17.23 14.17 14.89
C LEU A 220 16.42 12.90 15.22
N ILE A 221 15.53 12.48 14.30
CA ILE A 221 14.73 11.25 14.46
C ILE A 221 15.62 10.00 14.54
N TYR A 222 16.63 9.89 13.67
CA TYR A 222 17.48 8.70 13.66
C TYR A 222 18.53 8.71 14.78
N GLU A 223 19.05 9.87 15.18
CA GLU A 223 19.88 9.99 16.39
C GLU A 223 19.10 9.53 17.63
N SER A 224 17.83 9.95 17.78
CA SER A 224 17.00 9.50 18.90
C SER A 224 16.73 8.00 18.87
N LYS A 225 16.43 7.42 17.69
CA LYS A 225 16.22 5.98 17.53
C LYS A 225 17.48 5.16 17.83
N ILE A 226 18.64 5.62 17.38
CA ILE A 226 19.92 4.96 17.66
C ILE A 226 20.20 5.03 19.16
N ALA A 227 20.09 6.20 19.79
CA ALA A 227 20.28 6.38 21.23
C ALA A 227 19.33 5.48 22.04
N LEU A 228 18.08 5.35 21.61
CA LEU A 228 17.10 4.46 22.23
C LEU A 228 17.52 2.98 22.13
N CYS A 229 17.96 2.52 20.96
CA CYS A 229 18.50 1.16 20.80
C CYS A 229 19.74 0.91 21.67
N GLU A 230 20.57 1.93 21.85
CA GLU A 230 21.75 1.90 22.72
C GLU A 230 21.41 2.06 24.21
N LYS A 231 20.12 2.20 24.56
CA LYS A 231 19.61 2.41 25.93
C LYS A 231 20.11 3.72 26.58
N LYS A 232 20.42 4.72 25.77
CA LYS A 232 20.80 6.07 26.20
C LYS A 232 19.57 6.98 26.22
N PHE A 233 18.66 6.72 27.14
CA PHE A 233 17.34 7.37 27.18
C PHE A 233 17.41 8.90 27.30
N GLU A 234 18.31 9.43 28.13
CA GLU A 234 18.48 10.88 28.28
C GLU A 234 18.91 11.56 26.97
N GLU A 235 19.81 10.93 26.22
CA GLU A 235 20.27 11.41 24.92
C GLU A 235 19.14 11.31 23.89
N ALA A 236 18.39 10.20 23.88
CA ALA A 236 17.23 10.03 23.00
C ALA A 236 16.15 11.11 23.26
N ASP A 237 15.86 11.41 24.53
CA ASP A 237 14.93 12.46 24.93
C ASP A 237 15.42 13.86 24.50
N GLN A 238 16.73 14.12 24.60
CA GLN A 238 17.30 15.39 24.12
C GLN A 238 17.04 15.59 22.63
N TRP A 239 17.32 14.59 21.80
CA TRP A 239 17.08 14.65 20.36
C TRP A 239 15.59 14.84 20.00
N ILE A 240 14.68 14.18 20.72
CA ILE A 240 13.24 14.34 20.51
C ILE A 240 12.75 15.72 20.94
N ASN A 241 13.26 16.25 22.05
CA ASN A 241 12.92 17.61 22.48
C ASN A 241 13.45 18.66 21.50
N GLU A 242 14.64 18.46 20.95
CA GLU A 242 15.20 19.30 19.90
C GLU A 242 14.35 19.22 18.62
N LEU A 243 13.95 18.02 18.19
CA LEU A 243 13.04 17.82 17.06
C LEU A 243 11.73 18.61 17.23
N LEU A 244 11.10 18.51 18.39
CA LEU A 244 9.84 19.21 18.70
C LEU A 244 10.01 20.72 18.82
N THR A 245 11.19 21.19 19.23
CA THR A 245 11.52 22.62 19.31
C THR A 245 11.78 23.22 17.94
N ASN A 246 12.53 22.52 17.10
CA ASN A 246 12.90 22.97 15.76
C ASN A 246 11.73 22.82 14.76
N TYR A 247 10.84 21.85 14.98
CA TYR A 247 9.73 21.52 14.08
C TYR A 247 8.40 21.38 14.83
N PRO A 248 7.92 22.44 15.52
CA PRO A 248 6.78 22.34 16.42
C PRO A 248 5.44 22.06 15.70
N ASP A 249 5.34 22.38 14.41
CA ASP A 249 4.12 22.26 13.59
C ASP A 249 4.30 21.34 12.37
N ASP A 250 5.43 20.64 12.24
CA ASP A 250 5.66 19.68 11.15
C ASP A 250 4.95 18.36 11.46
N GLU A 251 4.02 17.95 10.59
CA GLU A 251 3.24 16.72 10.73
C GLU A 251 4.12 15.49 10.97
N ILE A 252 5.17 15.31 10.17
CA ILE A 252 6.04 14.13 10.23
C ILE A 252 6.86 14.13 11.52
N ALA A 253 7.43 15.28 11.91
CA ALA A 253 8.18 15.40 13.16
C ALA A 253 7.31 15.07 14.38
N LEU A 254 6.08 15.61 14.41
CA LEU A 254 5.10 15.33 15.47
C LEU A 254 4.71 13.85 15.50
N PHE A 255 4.45 13.24 14.35
CA PHE A 255 4.13 11.82 14.24
C PHE A 255 5.27 10.92 14.76
N LYS A 256 6.51 11.22 14.34
CA LYS A 256 7.69 10.43 14.77
C LYS A 256 7.99 10.60 16.26
N ALA A 257 7.84 11.80 16.80
CA ALA A 257 7.95 12.03 18.25
C ALA A 257 6.85 11.30 19.03
N ALA A 258 5.61 11.30 18.53
CA ALA A 258 4.53 10.54 19.12
C ALA A 258 4.82 9.03 19.14
N GLY A 259 5.38 8.49 18.05
CA GLY A 259 5.86 7.12 17.97
C GLY A 259 6.92 6.80 19.02
N TYR A 260 7.91 7.67 19.20
CA TYR A 260 8.92 7.54 20.25
C TYR A 260 8.30 7.43 21.65
N PHE A 261 7.37 8.31 22.00
CA PHE A 261 6.69 8.23 23.30
C PHE A 261 5.84 6.96 23.45
N ALA A 262 5.21 6.50 22.36
CA ALA A 262 4.45 5.26 22.36
C ALA A 262 5.35 4.04 22.62
N GLU A 263 6.56 3.99 22.03
CA GLU A 263 7.55 2.92 22.27
C GLU A 263 8.01 2.87 23.74
N LEU A 264 8.03 4.02 24.42
CA LEU A 264 8.33 4.14 25.85
C LEU A 264 7.10 3.95 26.76
N CYS A 265 5.95 3.60 26.19
CA CYS A 265 4.66 3.49 26.90
C CYS A 265 4.17 4.80 27.55
N ASP A 266 4.69 5.97 27.15
CA ASP A 266 4.19 7.29 27.55
C ASP A 266 3.01 7.67 26.65
N TYR A 267 1.90 6.94 26.83
CA TYR A 267 0.71 7.06 25.99
C TYR A 267 0.04 8.43 26.07
N GLU A 268 0.15 9.13 27.20
CA GLU A 268 -0.39 10.48 27.35
C GLU A 268 0.30 11.45 26.38
N LYS A 269 1.64 11.47 26.37
CA LYS A 269 2.39 12.29 25.41
C LYS A 269 2.20 11.81 23.98
N ALA A 270 2.19 10.50 23.75
CA ALA A 270 1.98 9.94 22.41
C ALA A 270 0.65 10.42 21.81
N LEU A 271 -0.47 10.26 22.54
CA LEU A 271 -1.80 10.72 22.10
C LEU A 271 -1.83 12.23 21.84
N LYS A 272 -1.22 13.04 22.72
CA LYS A 272 -1.11 14.49 22.55
C LYS A 272 -0.44 14.84 21.22
N TYR A 273 0.69 14.21 20.89
CA TYR A 273 1.44 14.52 19.68
C TYR A 273 0.83 13.89 18.41
N TYR A 274 0.23 12.70 18.49
CA TYR A 274 -0.53 12.14 17.35
C TYR A 274 -1.72 13.01 16.99
N LYS A 275 -2.46 13.52 17.99
CA LYS A 275 -3.55 14.46 17.76
C LYS A 275 -3.04 15.73 17.08
N LYS A 276 -1.96 16.32 17.60
CA LYS A 276 -1.35 17.53 17.02
C LYS A 276 -0.85 17.28 15.59
N SER A 277 -0.24 16.13 15.33
CA SER A 277 0.20 15.69 14.00
C SER A 277 -0.98 15.70 13.01
N TYR A 278 -2.08 15.03 13.36
CA TYR A 278 -3.28 14.97 12.53
C TYR A 278 -3.91 16.35 12.24
N GLU A 279 -3.93 17.23 13.25
CA GLU A 279 -4.46 18.60 13.10
C GLU A 279 -3.61 19.45 12.13
N LYS A 280 -2.30 19.20 12.09
CA LYS A 280 -1.34 19.91 11.23
C LYS A 280 -1.18 19.29 9.84
N GLY A 281 -1.72 18.10 9.62
CA GLY A 281 -1.65 17.41 8.33
C GLY A 281 -2.32 18.19 7.19
N THR A 282 -1.63 18.27 6.07
CA THR A 282 -2.13 18.90 4.83
C THR A 282 -3.06 17.95 4.08
N SER A 283 -4.00 18.49 3.29
CA SER A 283 -4.90 17.66 2.48
C SER A 283 -4.15 17.00 1.31
N PRO A 284 -4.37 15.70 1.02
CA PRO A 284 -5.21 14.76 1.76
C PRO A 284 -4.55 14.34 3.08
N ARG A 285 -5.31 14.38 4.18
CA ARG A 285 -4.79 14.00 5.50
C ARG A 285 -4.65 12.49 5.60
N TYR A 286 -3.45 12.04 5.95
CA TYR A 286 -3.19 10.64 6.25
C TYR A 286 -3.85 10.24 7.58
N THR A 287 -4.40 9.02 7.63
CA THR A 287 -5.13 8.51 8.79
C THR A 287 -4.22 7.79 9.79
N ASP A 288 -2.93 7.64 9.49
CA ASP A 288 -1.94 6.96 10.34
C ASP A 288 -1.92 7.48 11.77
N SER A 289 -2.05 8.80 11.96
CA SER A 289 -2.13 9.41 13.29
C SER A 289 -3.39 8.99 14.06
N LEU A 290 -4.53 8.81 13.37
CA LEU A 290 -5.78 8.34 13.98
C LEU A 290 -5.70 6.85 14.29
N LEU A 291 -5.10 6.06 13.39
CA LEU A 291 -4.87 4.63 13.59
C LEU A 291 -3.98 4.38 14.82
N ALA A 292 -2.89 5.13 14.97
CA ALA A 292 -2.03 5.03 16.14
C ALA A 292 -2.76 5.41 17.44
N GLN A 293 -3.62 6.43 17.41
CA GLN A 293 -4.47 6.78 18.55
C GLN A 293 -5.45 5.66 18.89
N ALA A 294 -6.13 5.08 17.90
CA ALA A 294 -7.05 3.97 18.10
C ALA A 294 -6.36 2.78 18.76
N ILE A 295 -5.16 2.41 18.30
CA ILE A 295 -4.36 1.32 18.88
C ILE A 295 -4.01 1.61 20.34
N ILE A 296 -3.58 2.83 20.67
CA ILE A 296 -3.28 3.21 22.06
C ILE A 296 -4.53 3.10 22.93
N TYR A 297 -5.68 3.58 22.46
CA TYR A 297 -6.93 3.45 23.20
C TYR A 297 -7.36 1.99 23.38
N GLU A 298 -7.14 1.12 22.39
CA GLU A 298 -7.36 -0.33 22.52
C GLU A 298 -6.44 -0.97 23.56
N ILE A 299 -5.15 -0.59 23.59
CA ILE A 299 -4.19 -1.04 24.62
C ILE A 299 -4.66 -0.63 26.03
N GLN A 300 -5.28 0.55 26.15
CA GLN A 300 -5.85 1.06 27.40
C GLN A 300 -7.27 0.54 27.70
N GLU A 301 -7.81 -0.35 26.87
CA GLU A 301 -9.19 -0.86 26.93
C GLU A 301 -10.27 0.24 26.83
N ASN A 302 -9.92 1.40 26.27
CA ASN A 302 -10.82 2.54 26.06
C ASN A 302 -11.49 2.49 24.68
N TYR A 303 -12.34 1.50 24.47
CA TYR A 303 -12.99 1.23 23.17
C TYR A 303 -13.85 2.38 22.61
N PRO A 304 -14.59 3.18 23.40
CA PRO A 304 -15.39 4.28 22.84
C PRO A 304 -14.52 5.33 22.12
N GLU A 305 -13.36 5.66 22.68
CA GLU A 305 -12.39 6.59 22.11
C GLU A 305 -11.68 5.97 20.91
N ALA A 306 -11.33 4.69 20.97
CA ALA A 306 -10.81 3.96 19.81
C ALA A 306 -11.78 4.02 18.62
N ILE A 307 -13.07 3.74 18.84
CA ILE A 307 -14.12 3.83 17.81
C ILE A 307 -14.24 5.25 17.26
N SER A 308 -14.07 6.28 18.09
CA SER A 308 -14.17 7.68 17.67
C SER A 308 -13.07 8.08 16.67
N CYS A 309 -11.91 7.41 16.71
CA CYS A 309 -10.80 7.66 15.78
C CYS A 309 -11.09 7.17 14.36
N TYR A 310 -12.04 6.25 14.18
CA TYR A 310 -12.44 5.70 12.88
C TYR A 310 -13.63 6.43 12.23
N LYS A 311 -14.19 7.46 12.89
CA LYS A 311 -15.33 8.25 12.41
C LYS A 311 -14.89 9.56 11.78
#